data_AF-A0A2M8N9A5-F1
#
_entry.id   AF-A0A2M8N9A5-F1
#
_cell.length_a   1.000
_cell.length_b   1.000
_cell.length_c   1.000
_cell.angle_alpha   90.00
_cell.angle_beta   90.00
_cell.angle_gamma   90.00
#
_symmetry.space_group_name_H-M   'P 1'
#
loop_
_entity.id
_entity.type
_entity.pdbx_description
1 polymer ?
#
loop_
_entity_poly.entity_id
_entity_poly.type
_entity_poly.pdbx_seq_one_letter_code
_entity_poly.pdbx_strand_id
1 'polypeptide(L)'
;DQVNVSPILQSVLIYGELIVTSLNPLTAAIESQNLLINNQGLAFYTERLRDGTTIPLISPWIPFTILYLTTAAAMVVFAVRTMRQTDEVD
;
A
#
# COMPACT_ATOMS: atom_id res chain seq x y z
N ASP A 1 23.99 20.32 -10.94
CA ASP A 1 23.70 19.02 -11.56
C ASP A 1 22.22 18.75 -11.66
N GLN A 2 21.67 18.96 -12.86
CA GLN A 2 20.31 18.55 -13.23
C GLN A 2 20.40 17.08 -13.63
N VAL A 3 20.24 16.16 -12.68
CA VAL A 3 20.11 14.73 -12.99
C VAL A 3 18.87 14.60 -13.88
N ASN A 4 19.09 14.30 -15.16
CA ASN A 4 18.05 14.04 -16.14
C ASN A 4 17.42 12.67 -15.81
N VAL A 5 16.63 12.64 -14.75
CA VAL A 5 15.92 11.43 -14.33
C VAL A 5 14.84 11.19 -15.37
N SER A 6 15.00 10.15 -16.18
CA SER A 6 13.98 9.69 -17.13
C SER A 6 12.61 9.62 -16.41
N PRO A 7 11.51 10.09 -17.03
CA PRO A 7 10.17 10.05 -16.42
C PRO A 7 9.77 8.66 -15.92
N ILE A 8 10.30 7.62 -16.57
CA ILE A 8 10.13 6.22 -16.18
C ILE A 8 10.84 5.94 -14.85
N LEU A 9 12.08 6.38 -14.68
CA LEU A 9 12.85 6.19 -13.45
C LEU A 9 12.22 6.96 -12.29
N GLN A 10 11.71 8.17 -12.53
CA GLN A 10 10.98 8.94 -11.53
C GLN A 10 9.70 8.21 -11.09
N SER A 11 8.96 7.62 -12.03
CA SER A 11 7.76 6.83 -11.71
C SER A 11 8.09 5.59 -10.88
N VAL A 12 9.15 4.86 -11.23
CA VAL A 12 9.60 3.67 -10.48
C VAL A 12 9.99 4.03 -9.05
N LEU A 13 10.68 5.15 -8.84
CA LEU A 13 11.05 5.62 -7.51
C LEU A 13 9.81 5.98 -6.67
N ILE A 14 8.83 6.67 -7.27
CA ILE A 14 7.57 7.01 -6.60
C ILE A 14 6.79 5.74 -6.20
N TYR A 15 6.70 4.75 -7.09
CA TYR A 15 6.06 3.47 -6.76
C TYR A 15 6.82 2.68 -5.69
N GLY A 16 8.16 2.72 -5.71
CA GLY A 16 8.99 2.10 -4.68
C GLY A 16 8.80 2.74 -3.31
N GLU A 17 8.77 4.06 -3.25
CA GLU A 17 8.50 4.82 -2.03
C GLU A 17 7.08 4.58 -1.51
N LEU A 18 6.10 4.47 -2.41
CA LEU A 18 4.72 4.12 -2.08
C LEU A 18 4.66 2.73 -1.41
N ILE A 19 5.39 1.75 -1.93
CA ILE A 19 5.46 0.40 -1.35
C ILE A 19 6.10 0.45 0.05
N VAL A 20 7.25 1.12 0.19
CA VAL A 20 7.94 1.25 1.49
C VAL A 20 7.07 1.98 2.52
N THR A 21 6.36 3.03 2.08
CA THR A 21 5.41 3.77 2.91
C THR A 21 4.21 2.92 3.31
N SER A 22 3.70 2.08 2.41
CA SER A 22 2.59 1.16 2.69
C SER A 22 2.94 0.04 3.67
N LEU A 23 4.23 -0.29 3.84
CA LEU A 23 4.71 -1.25 4.84
C LEU A 23 4.74 -0.67 6.25
N ASN A 24 4.71 0.66 6.39
CA ASN A 24 4.63 1.32 7.69
C ASN A 24 3.17 1.73 8.00
N PRO A 25 2.46 1.03 8.90
CA PRO A 25 1.05 1.30 9.22
C PRO A 25 0.79 2.74 9.64
N LEU A 26 1.74 3.35 10.38
CA LEU A 26 1.60 4.71 10.87
C LEU A 26 1.69 5.72 9.71
N THR A 27 2.66 5.54 8.82
CA THR A 27 2.83 6.41 7.66
C THR A 27 1.67 6.26 6.67
N ALA A 28 1.24 5.02 6.39
CA ALA A 28 0.08 4.78 5.53
C ALA A 28 -1.20 5.44 6.08
N ALA A 29 -1.41 5.45 7.39
CA ALA A 29 -2.54 6.10 8.04
C ALA A 29 -2.46 7.64 7.96
N ILE A 30 -1.28 8.23 8.14
CA ILE A 30 -1.07 9.69 8.05
C ILE A 30 -1.25 10.15 6.60
N GLU A 31 -0.66 9.45 5.63
CA GLU A 31 -0.81 9.78 4.21
C GLU A 31 -2.27 9.66 3.74
N SER A 32 -3.00 8.66 4.24
CA SER A 32 -4.43 8.53 3.93
C SER A 32 -5.25 9.68 4.49
N GLN A 33 -4.92 10.17 5.70
CA GLN A 33 -5.56 11.36 6.27
C GLN A 33 -5.23 12.62 5.45
N ASN A 34 -3.98 12.79 5.03
CA ASN A 34 -3.57 13.90 4.16
C ASN A 34 -4.30 13.88 2.82
N LEU A 35 -4.52 12.70 2.23
CA LEU A 35 -5.30 12.55 1.00
C LEU A 35 -6.79 12.90 1.20
N LEU A 36 -7.40 12.48 2.31
CA LEU A 36 -8.78 12.84 2.63
C LEU A 36 -8.95 14.36 2.80
N ILE A 37 -7.99 15.00 3.46
CA ILE A 37 -8.05 16.44 3.77
C ILE A 37 -7.75 17.29 2.53
N ASN A 38 -6.71 16.93 1.75
CA ASN A 38 -6.17 17.79 0.70
C ASN A 38 -6.65 17.43 -0.72
N ASN A 39 -6.91 16.15 -1.00
CA ASN A 39 -7.26 15.68 -2.35
C ASN A 39 -8.70 15.17 -2.49
N GLN A 40 -9.44 15.00 -1.38
CA GLN A 40 -10.82 14.48 -1.34
C GLN A 40 -11.03 13.10 -2.02
N GLY A 41 -9.94 12.42 -2.43
CA GLY A 41 -9.96 11.12 -3.08
C GLY A 41 -9.76 10.00 -2.06
N LEU A 42 -10.75 9.11 -1.91
CA LEU A 42 -10.71 8.02 -0.93
C LEU A 42 -9.79 6.86 -1.36
N ALA A 43 -9.75 6.54 -2.66
CA ALA A 43 -9.06 5.35 -3.17
C ALA A 43 -8.03 5.65 -4.26
N PHE A 44 -8.23 6.72 -5.02
CA PHE A 44 -7.38 7.11 -6.13
C PHE A 44 -7.13 8.62 -6.07
N TYR A 45 -5.88 9.03 -6.27
CA TYR A 45 -5.51 10.42 -6.42
C TYR A 45 -4.60 10.57 -7.64
N THR A 46 -4.63 11.74 -8.27
CA THR A 46 -3.82 12.01 -9.47
C THR A 46 -2.68 12.94 -9.12
N GLU A 47 -1.45 12.50 -9.32
CA GLU A 47 -0.26 13.36 -9.24
C GLU A 47 0.09 13.90 -10.62
N ARG A 48 0.49 15.17 -10.66
CA ARG A 48 1.02 15.80 -11.88
C ARG A 48 2.52 15.56 -11.96
N LEU A 49 2.96 14.88 -13.02
CA LEU A 49 4.37 14.75 -13.33
C LEU A 49 4.92 16.07 -13.90
N ARG A 50 6.25 16.20 -13.82
CA ARG A 50 7.01 17.39 -14.24
C ARG A 50 6.80 17.78 -15.71
N ASP A 51 6.43 16.82 -16.55
CA ASP A 51 6.13 17.00 -17.98
C ASP A 51 4.65 17.40 -18.25
N GLY A 52 3.84 17.59 -17.22
CA GLY A 52 2.42 17.94 -17.32
C GLY A 52 1.46 16.74 -17.43
N THR A 53 1.98 15.54 -17.60
CA THR A 53 1.20 14.29 -17.61
C THR A 53 0.69 13.95 -16.20
N THR A 54 -0.57 13.53 -16.08
CA THR A 54 -1.14 13.05 -14.80
C THR A 54 -1.09 11.54 -14.71
N ILE A 55 -0.59 10.99 -13.60
CA ILE A 55 -0.63 9.55 -13.33
C ILE A 55 -1.64 9.28 -12.19
N PRO A 56 -2.56 8.31 -12.36
CA PRO A 56 -3.40 7.86 -11.27
C PRO A 56 -2.60 7.00 -10.29
N LEU A 57 -2.61 7.37 -9.01
CA LEU A 57 -2.01 6.63 -7.92
C LEU A 57 -3.10 6.05 -7.03
N ILE A 58 -2.83 4.87 -6.49
CA ILE A 58 -3.69 4.20 -5.50
C ILE A 58 -3.31 4.71 -4.11
N SER A 59 -4.31 4.95 -3.27
CA SER A 59 -4.10 5.39 -1.89
C SER A 59 -3.32 4.34 -1.07
N PRO A 60 -2.29 4.72 -0.30
CA PRO A 60 -1.41 3.80 0.41
C PRO A 60 -2.10 2.82 1.39
N TRP A 61 -3.29 3.15 1.91
CA TRP A 61 -4.03 2.27 2.83
C TRP A 61 -4.61 1.02 2.15
N ILE A 62 -4.86 1.05 0.84
CA ILE A 62 -5.41 -0.10 0.11
C ILE A 62 -4.40 -1.26 0.07
N PRO A 63 -3.16 -1.09 -0.42
CA PRO A 63 -2.17 -2.17 -0.37
C PRO A 63 -1.86 -2.60 1.07
N PHE A 64 -1.83 -1.66 2.02
CA PHE A 64 -1.68 -1.96 3.45
C PHE A 64 -2.78 -2.91 3.97
N THR A 65 -4.05 -2.56 3.77
CA THR A 65 -5.19 -3.35 4.26
C THR A 65 -5.22 -4.72 3.61
N ILE A 66 -4.95 -4.84 2.31
CA ILE A 66 -4.88 -6.13 1.62
C ILE A 66 -3.80 -7.01 2.23
N LEU A 67 -2.58 -6.50 2.42
CA LEU A 67 -1.47 -7.27 2.98
C LEU A 67 -1.74 -7.73 4.42
N TYR A 68 -2.22 -6.82 5.26
CA TYR A 68 -2.51 -7.14 6.66
C TYR A 68 -3.69 -8.10 6.80
N LEU A 69 -4.77 -7.90 6.04
CA LEU A 69 -5.95 -8.75 6.10
C LEU A 69 -5.65 -10.15 5.56
N THR A 70 -4.85 -10.24 4.49
CA THR A 70 -4.38 -11.53 3.96
C THR A 70 -3.51 -12.26 4.97
N THR A 71 -2.58 -11.56 5.63
CA THR A 71 -1.70 -12.14 6.65
C THR A 71 -2.48 -12.59 7.89
N ALA A 72 -3.40 -11.76 8.36
CA ALA A 72 -4.26 -12.09 9.49
C ALA A 72 -5.17 -13.29 9.18
N ALA A 73 -5.80 -13.32 8.00
CA ALA A 73 -6.60 -14.44 7.56
C ALA A 73 -5.78 -15.73 7.45
N ALA A 74 -4.55 -15.65 6.91
CA ALA A 74 -3.66 -16.80 6.83
C ALA A 74 -3.30 -17.35 8.22
N MET A 75 -2.99 -16.47 9.19
CA MET A 75 -2.74 -16.87 10.58
C MET A 75 -3.96 -17.54 11.21
N VAL A 76 -5.16 -16.97 11.05
CA VAL A 76 -6.40 -17.55 11.59
C VAL A 76 -6.67 -18.92 10.98
N VAL A 77 -6.55 -19.06 9.66
CA VAL A 77 -6.74 -20.34 8.97
C VAL A 77 -5.72 -21.38 9.44
N PHE A 78 -4.45 -20.98 9.58
CA PHE A 78 -3.41 -21.87 10.08
C PHE A 78 -3.70 -22.33 11.51
N ALA A 79 -4.05 -21.40 12.41
CA ALA A 79 -4.39 -21.72 13.80
C ALA A 79 -5.59 -22.69 13.90
N VAL A 80 -6.65 -22.46 13.13
CA VAL A 80 -7.82 -23.34 13.09
C VAL A 80 -7.46 -24.72 12.54
N ARG A 81 -6.62 -24.79 11.50
CA ARG A 81 -6.15 -26.07 10.95
C ARG A 81 -5.31 -26.85 11.95
N THR A 82 -4.40 -26.19 12.66
CA THR A 82 -3.57 -26.82 13.70
C THR A 82 -4.42 -27.38 14.83
N MET A 83 -5.42 -26.64 15.32
CA MET A 83 -6.30 -27.11 16.39
C MET A 83 -7.12 -28.34 15.97
N ARG A 84 -7.64 -28.36 14.74
CA ARG A 84 -8.40 -29.50 14.22
C ARG A 84 -7.57 -30.79 14.08
N GLN A 85 -6.27 -30.67 13.83
CA GLN A 85 -5.38 -31.83 13.74
C GLN A 85 -5.12 -32.50 15.10
N THR A 86 -5.25 -31.76 16.20
CA THR A 86 -5.07 -32.29 17.56
C THR A 86 -6.30 -33.01 18.11
N ASP A 87 -7.51 -32.74 17.58
CA ASP A 87 -8.75 -33.39 18.04
C ASP A 87 -8.99 -34.78 17.42
N GLU A 88 -8.27 -35.16 16.36
CA GLU A 88 -8.41 -36.46 15.67
C GLU A 88 -7.56 -37.60 16.28
N VAL A 89 -6.80 -37.33 17.35
CA VAL A 89 -5.83 -38.29 17.96
C VAL A 89 -6.27 -38.81 19.35
N ASP A 90 -7.58 -38.80 19.64
CA ASP A 90 -8.19 -39.43 20.83
C ASP A 90 -9.22 -40.50 20.41
#